data_AF-D7F067-F1
#
_entry.id   AF-D7F067-F1
#
_cell.length_a   1.000
_cell.length_b   1.000
_cell.length_c   1.000
_cell.angle_alpha   90.00
_cell.angle_beta   90.00
_cell.angle_gamma   90.00
#
_symmetry.space_group_name_H-M   'P 1'
#
loop_
_entity.id
_entity.type
_entity.pdbx_description
1 polymer ?
#
loop_
_entity_poly.entity_id
_entity_poly.type
_entity_poly.pdbx_seq_one_letter_code
_entity_poly.pdbx_strand_id
1 'polypeptide(L)' 'PPCRALLPELRKASKHLYGQLKFGTLDCTVHEGLCNMYNIQAYPTTVVFNQSNVH' A
#
# COMPACT_ATOMS: atom_id res chain seq x y z
N PRO A 1 -12.82 -9.37 5.62
CA PRO A 1 -12.23 -8.14 6.22
C PRO A 1 -11.72 -7.23 5.10
N PRO A 2 -11.70 -5.90 5.31
CA PRO A 2 -11.56 -4.89 4.26
C PRO A 2 -10.29 -5.04 3.40
N CYS A 3 -9.18 -5.54 3.94
CA CYS A 3 -7.95 -5.77 3.18
C CYS A 3 -8.13 -6.81 2.05
N ARG A 4 -8.94 -7.86 2.27
CA ARG A 4 -9.12 -8.95 1.28
C ARG A 4 -9.84 -8.50 0.01
N ALA A 5 -10.65 -7.45 0.09
CA ALA A 5 -11.39 -6.91 -1.05
C ALA A 5 -10.49 -6.09 -1.99
N LEU A 6 -9.51 -5.36 -1.43
CA LEU A 6 -8.62 -4.49 -2.22
C LEU A 6 -7.50 -5.27 -2.94
N LEU A 7 -7.00 -6.35 -2.33
CA LEU A 7 -5.82 -7.07 -2.83
C LEU A 7 -5.94 -7.60 -4.28
N PRO A 8 -7.08 -8.15 -4.73
CA PRO A 8 -7.22 -8.60 -6.12
C PRO A 8 -7.09 -7.45 -7.13
N GLU A 9 -7.74 -6.32 -6.86
CA GLU A 9 -7.68 -5.14 -7.74
C GLU A 9 -6.28 -4.51 -7.73
N LEU A 10 -5.62 -4.47 -6.58
CA LEU A 10 -4.24 -4.00 -6.47
C LEU A 10 -3.28 -4.85 -7.31
N ARG A 11 -3.45 -6.19 -7.30
CA ARG A 11 -2.68 -7.11 -8.15
C ARG A 11 -2.99 -6.97 -9.64
N LYS A 12 -4.23 -6.64 -9.99
CA LYS A 12 -4.60 -6.37 -11.38
C LYS A 12 -3.94 -5.08 -11.87
N ALA A 13 -4.01 -4.01 -11.07
CA ALA A 13 -3.34 -2.75 -11.35
C ALA A 13 -1.82 -2.91 -11.48
N SER A 14 -1.18 -3.70 -10.61
CA SER A 14 0.27 -3.92 -10.68
C SER A 14 0.73 -4.59 -11.97
N LYS A 15 -0.11 -5.45 -12.56
CA LYS A 15 0.17 -6.05 -13.87
C LYS A 15 -0.01 -5.04 -15.01
N HIS A 16 -1.08 -4.25 -14.95
CA HIS A 16 -1.41 -3.29 -15.99
C HIS A 16 -0.40 -2.13 -16.05
N LEU A 17 0.11 -1.70 -14.90
CA LEU A 17 1.03 -0.56 -14.76
C LEU A 17 2.49 -1.00 -14.60
N TYR A 18 2.81 -2.22 -15.03
CA TYR A 18 4.17 -2.75 -14.96
C TYR A 18 5.15 -1.84 -15.70
N GLY A 19 6.26 -1.49 -15.03
CA GLY A 19 7.28 -0.59 -15.55
C GLY A 19 6.99 0.91 -15.34
N GLN A 20 5.74 1.27 -15.00
CA GLN A 20 5.34 2.66 -14.74
C GLN A 20 5.23 2.95 -13.25
N LEU A 21 4.62 2.04 -12.49
CA LEU A 21 4.43 2.17 -11.05
C LEU A 21 4.77 0.86 -10.34
N LYS A 22 5.41 0.98 -9.17
CA LYS A 22 5.71 -0.17 -8.31
C LYS A 22 4.62 -0.29 -7.25
N PHE A 23 4.20 -1.52 -6.99
CA PHE A 23 3.17 -1.85 -6.02
C PHE A 23 3.78 -2.72 -4.93
N GLY A 24 3.40 -2.46 -3.69
CA GLY A 24 3.85 -3.21 -2.52
C GLY A 24 2.75 -3.31 -1.48
N THR A 25 2.92 -4.23 -0.55
CA THR A 25 2.04 -4.40 0.61
C THR A 25 2.89 -4.44 1.87
N LEU A 26 2.48 -3.73 2.91
CA LEU A 26 3.13 -3.73 4.22
C LEU A 26 2.18 -4.31 5.25
N ASP A 27 2.66 -5.24 6.06
CA ASP A 27 1.92 -5.77 7.20
C ASP A 27 2.22 -4.93 8.44
N CYS A 28 1.25 -4.11 8.87
CA CYS A 28 1.38 -3.24 10.02
C CYS A 28 1.38 -4.01 11.36
N THR A 29 0.97 -5.28 11.39
CA THR A 29 1.11 -6.11 12.60
C THR A 29 2.55 -6.52 12.85
N VAL A 30 3.38 -6.54 11.80
CA VAL A 30 4.82 -6.83 11.86
C VAL A 30 5.64 -5.54 11.89
N HIS A 31 5.18 -4.50 11.19
CA HIS A 31 5.91 -3.24 10.99
C HIS A 31 5.19 -2.03 11.60
N GLU A 32 4.78 -2.13 12.87
CA GLU A 32 3.98 -1.13 13.56
C GLU A 32 4.61 0.29 13.51
N GLY A 33 5.92 0.40 13.74
CA GLY A 33 6.63 1.69 13.74
C GLY A 33 6.55 2.43 12.40
N LEU A 34 6.61 1.72 11.27
CA LEU A 34 6.44 2.32 9.94
C LEU A 34 5.01 2.81 9.74
N CYS A 35 4.02 2.02 10.15
CA CYS A 35 2.62 2.40 10.01
C CYS A 35 2.23 3.57 10.92
N ASN A 36 2.82 3.66 12.12
CA ASN A 36 2.67 4.81 13.00
C ASN A 36 3.32 6.06 12.40
N MET A 37 4.53 5.95 11.81
CA MET A 37 5.22 7.07 11.14
C MET A 37 4.40 7.66 9.99
N TYR A 38 3.70 6.81 9.22
CA TYR A 38 2.80 7.24 8.15
C TYR A 38 1.35 7.49 8.61
N ASN A 39 1.10 7.51 9.93
CA ASN A 39 -0.21 7.75 10.54
C ASN A 39 -1.35 6.89 9.95
N ILE A 40 -1.10 5.59 9.81
CA ILE A 40 -2.10 4.64 9.30
C ILE A 40 -3.11 4.31 10.42
N GLN A 41 -4.33 4.84 10.31
CA GLN A 41 -5.37 4.72 11.34
C GLN A 41 -6.46 3.69 11.01
N ALA A 42 -6.52 3.20 9.77
CA ALA A 42 -7.52 2.25 9.31
C ALA A 42 -6.92 1.28 8.29
N TYR A 43 -7.58 0.13 8.09
CA TYR A 43 -7.09 -0.89 7.16
C TYR A 43 -8.13 -1.26 6.10
N PRO A 44 -7.72 -1.46 4.84
CA PRO A 44 -6.40 -1.12 4.29
C PRO A 44 -6.26 0.41 4.09
N THR A 45 -5.03 0.91 4.08
CA THR A 45 -4.70 2.27 3.58
C THR A 45 -3.69 2.14 2.46
N THR A 46 -3.88 2.91 1.39
CA THR A 46 -2.95 2.99 0.26
C THR A 46 -2.23 4.33 0.29
N VAL A 47 -0.90 4.29 0.29
CA VAL A 47 -0.05 5.48 0.22
C VAL A 47 0.75 5.44 -1.07
N VAL A 48 0.80 6.55 -1.80
CA VAL A 48 1.56 6.68 -3.04
C VAL A 48 2.83 7.47 -2.76
N PHE A 49 3.95 6.97 -3.26
CA PHE A 49 5.24 7.62 -3.15
C PHE A 49 5.71 8.06 -4.53
N ASN A 50 6.06 9.34 -4.65
CA ASN A 50 6.81 9.85 -5.80
C ASN A 50 8.24 10.13 -5.34
N GLN A 51 9.18 9.28 -5.79
CA GLN A 51 10.56 9.22 -5.31
C GLN A 51 10.63 8.93 -3.80
N SER A 52 10.61 9.97 -2.96
CA SER A 52 10.63 9.86 -1.50
C SER A 52 9.56 10.72 -0.82
N ASN A 53 8.72 11.38 -1.60
CA ASN A 53 7.64 12.20 -1.09
C ASN A 53 6.33 11.41 -1.12
N VAL A 54 5.58 11.49 -0.02
CA VAL A 54 4.22 10.98 0.04
C VAL A 54 3.32 11.94 -0.73
N HIS A 55 2.51 11.40 -1.62
CA HIS A 55 1.50 12.15 -2.38
C HIS A 55 0.10 11.95 -1.78
#